data_AF-A0A5E4D2G1-F1
#
_entry.id   AF-A0A5E4D2G1-F1
#
_cell.length_a   1.000
_cell.length_b   1.000
_cell.length_c   1.000
_cell.angle_alpha   90.00
_cell.angle_beta   90.00
_cell.angle_gamma   90.00
#
_symmetry.space_group_name_H-M   'P 1'
#
loop_
_entity.id
_entity.type
_entity.pdbx_description
1 polymer ?
#
loop_
_entity_poly.entity_id
_entity_poly.type
_entity_poly.pdbx_seq_one_letter_code
_entity_poly.pdbx_strand_id
1 'polypeptide(L)'
;MEALVTEKATQIHICLQVLNTWLNSLKDSERERAMWCAARILGFTAKMNNFEVEIQFTWLGCLVRLLAIRCQDPVDNICFLSAQAVYNLYCILQQQKHMGSLLSPLLLRPPT
;
A
#
# COMPACT_ATOMS: atom_id res chain seq x y z
N MET A 1 8.36 -16.83 12.60
CA MET A 1 8.71 -15.52 12.03
C MET A 1 7.72 -15.11 10.94
N GLU A 2 7.30 -16.04 10.09
CA GLU A 2 6.26 -15.84 9.05
C GLU A 2 4.92 -15.29 9.59
N ALA A 3 4.42 -15.78 10.72
CA ALA A 3 3.15 -15.33 11.31
C ALA A 3 3.11 -13.81 11.60
N LEU A 4 4.23 -13.22 12.04
CA LEU A 4 4.35 -11.79 12.38
C LEU A 4 4.40 -10.89 11.13
N VAL A 5 4.87 -11.44 10.01
CA VAL A 5 5.00 -10.75 8.72
C VAL A 5 3.63 -10.74 8.03
N THR A 6 2.92 -11.89 8.01
CA THR A 6 1.54 -12.01 7.53
C THR A 6 0.55 -11.17 8.35
N GLU A 7 0.78 -11.03 9.66
CA GLU A 7 -0.02 -10.18 10.54
C GLU A 7 0.07 -8.70 10.10
N LYS A 8 1.25 -8.18 9.81
CA LYS A 8 1.45 -6.76 9.44
C LYS A 8 0.80 -6.39 8.10
N ALA A 9 0.81 -7.26 7.10
CA ALA A 9 0.12 -7.00 5.83
C ALA A 9 -1.40 -7.02 6.00
N THR A 10 -1.91 -7.96 6.80
CA THR A 10 -3.34 -8.03 7.16
C THR A 10 -3.79 -6.78 7.90
N GLN A 11 -2.95 -6.23 8.79
CA GLN A 11 -3.26 -4.98 9.51
C GLN A 11 -3.34 -3.77 8.57
N ILE A 12 -2.43 -3.64 7.58
CA ILE A 12 -2.51 -2.56 6.59
C ILE A 12 -3.81 -2.68 5.78
N HIS A 13 -4.19 -3.90 5.40
CA HIS A 13 -5.45 -4.17 4.71
C HIS A 13 -6.66 -3.74 5.54
N ILE A 14 -6.71 -4.14 6.81
CA ILE A 14 -7.79 -3.77 7.74
C ILE A 14 -7.84 -2.25 7.92
N CYS A 15 -6.70 -1.60 8.14
CA CYS A 15 -6.64 -0.15 8.28
C CYS A 15 -7.21 0.56 7.04
N LEU A 16 -6.86 0.12 5.83
CA LEU A 16 -7.34 0.73 4.60
C LEU A 16 -8.82 0.44 4.34
N GLN A 17 -9.33 -0.74 4.73
CA GLN A 17 -10.78 -1.00 4.71
C GLN A 17 -11.55 -0.08 5.65
N VAL A 18 -11.06 0.14 6.87
CA VAL A 18 -11.68 1.07 7.84
C VAL A 18 -11.67 2.49 7.29
N LEU A 19 -10.58 2.91 6.63
CA LEU A 19 -10.48 4.22 6.01
C LEU A 19 -11.44 4.41 4.82
N ASN A 20 -11.85 3.34 4.14
CA ASN A 20 -12.73 3.43 2.97
C ASN A 20 -14.07 4.13 3.28
N THR A 21 -14.65 3.91 4.47
CA THR A 21 -15.90 4.60 4.85
C THR A 21 -15.69 6.12 4.92
N TRP A 22 -14.57 6.56 5.50
CA TRP A 22 -14.25 7.98 5.65
C TRP A 22 -13.80 8.63 4.34
N LEU A 23 -13.12 7.87 3.48
CA LEU A 23 -12.72 8.33 2.14
C LEU A 23 -13.89 8.59 1.21
N ASN A 24 -15.06 8.02 1.49
CA ASN A 24 -16.31 8.26 0.75
C ASN A 24 -17.26 9.21 1.49
N SER A 25 -16.79 9.87 2.56
CA SER A 25 -17.58 10.88 3.26
C SER A 25 -17.81 12.12 2.41
N LEU A 26 -18.98 12.74 2.55
CA LEU A 26 -19.27 14.04 1.94
C LEU A 26 -18.49 15.18 2.60
N LYS A 27 -17.92 14.98 3.80
CA LYS A 27 -17.15 16.00 4.51
C LYS A 27 -15.68 15.93 4.09
N ASP A 28 -15.20 17.06 3.60
CA ASP A 28 -13.81 17.23 3.15
C ASP A 28 -12.80 16.86 4.24
N SER A 29 -13.00 17.34 5.47
CA SER A 29 -12.11 17.06 6.60
C SER A 29 -12.01 15.57 6.96
N GLU A 30 -13.08 14.81 6.78
CA GLU A 30 -13.09 13.37 7.02
C GLU A 30 -12.32 12.62 5.93
N ARG A 31 -12.55 12.98 4.66
CA ARG A 31 -11.81 12.41 3.53
C ARG A 31 -10.33 12.75 3.60
N GLU A 32 -9.99 14.00 3.89
CA GLU A 32 -8.62 14.49 4.00
C GLU A 32 -7.85 13.78 5.10
N ARG A 33 -8.45 13.66 6.30
CA ARG A 33 -7.86 12.89 7.40
C ARG A 33 -7.64 11.43 6.99
N ALA A 34 -8.61 10.81 6.33
CA ALA A 34 -8.49 9.43 5.92
C ALA A 34 -7.40 9.23 4.86
N MET A 35 -7.28 10.16 3.90
CA MET A 35 -6.26 10.15 2.86
C MET A 35 -4.87 10.40 3.46
N TRP A 36 -4.75 11.30 4.42
CA TRP A 36 -3.50 11.53 5.14
C TRP A 36 -3.02 10.26 5.86
N CYS A 37 -3.92 9.55 6.55
CA CYS A 37 -3.62 8.27 7.19
C CYS A 37 -3.16 7.23 6.17
N ALA A 38 -3.89 7.07 5.05
CA ALA A 38 -3.55 6.11 4.01
C ALA A 38 -2.17 6.40 3.39
N ALA A 39 -1.89 7.66 3.04
CA ALA A 39 -0.60 8.08 2.50
C ALA A 39 0.55 7.83 3.49
N ARG A 40 0.31 8.07 4.79
CA ARG A 40 1.29 7.82 5.85
C ARG A 40 1.58 6.34 6.06
N ILE A 41 0.56 5.50 6.11
CA ILE A 41 0.71 4.04 6.26
C ILE A 41 1.53 3.52 5.07
N LEU A 42 1.13 3.83 3.84
CA LEU A 42 1.84 3.39 2.64
C LEU A 42 3.26 3.95 2.57
N GLY A 43 3.45 5.22 2.95
CA GLY A 43 4.78 5.84 2.97
C GLY A 43 5.71 5.23 4.03
N PHE A 44 5.17 4.76 5.15
CA PHE A 44 5.94 4.00 6.13
C PHE A 44 6.29 2.61 5.60
N THR A 45 5.30 1.89 5.04
CA THR A 45 5.50 0.57 4.44
C THR A 45 6.54 0.59 3.32
N ALA A 46 6.50 1.60 2.45
CA ALA A 46 7.47 1.78 1.38
C ALA A 46 8.92 2.01 1.86
N LYS A 47 9.11 2.38 3.13
CA LYS A 47 10.45 2.55 3.74
C LYS A 47 10.92 1.31 4.50
N MET A 48 10.06 0.29 4.63
CA MET A 48 10.42 -0.96 5.29
C MET A 48 11.14 -1.88 4.29
N ASN A 49 12.46 -1.95 4.36
CA ASN A 49 13.30 -2.74 3.44
C ASN A 49 13.00 -4.25 3.42
N ASN A 50 12.21 -4.77 4.36
CA ASN A 50 11.88 -6.20 4.50
C ASN A 50 10.36 -6.45 4.44
N PHE A 51 9.64 -5.72 3.59
CA PHE A 51 8.22 -6.01 3.37
C PHE A 51 8.07 -7.27 2.50
N GLU A 52 8.32 -8.43 3.10
CA GLU A 52 8.36 -9.75 2.43
C GLU A 52 6.96 -10.28 2.09
N VAL A 53 5.88 -9.63 2.53
CA VAL A 53 4.53 -10.06 2.17
C VAL A 53 4.17 -9.55 0.79
N GLU A 54 3.87 -10.49 -0.11
CA GLU A 54 3.30 -10.18 -1.41
C GLU A 54 1.90 -9.56 -1.25
N ILE A 55 1.68 -8.39 -1.85
CA ILE A 55 0.35 -7.79 -1.92
C ILE A 55 -0.45 -8.65 -2.91
N GLN A 56 -1.50 -9.32 -2.42
CA GLN A 56 -2.39 -10.07 -3.31
C GLN A 56 -2.96 -9.15 -4.40
N PHE A 57 -2.99 -9.64 -5.64
CA PHE A 57 -3.41 -8.85 -6.81
C PHE A 57 -4.83 -8.26 -6.66
N THR A 58 -5.75 -9.01 -6.04
CA THR A 58 -7.11 -8.54 -5.72
C THR A 58 -7.08 -7.34 -4.77
N TRP A 59 -6.19 -7.34 -3.79
CA TRP A 59 -6.01 -6.22 -2.88
C TRP A 59 -5.36 -5.02 -3.56
N LEU A 60 -4.36 -5.26 -4.40
CA LEU A 60 -3.71 -4.20 -5.18
C LEU A 60 -4.74 -3.45 -6.04
N GLY A 61 -5.61 -4.17 -6.76
CA GLY A 61 -6.65 -3.57 -7.58
C GLY A 61 -7.60 -2.68 -6.77
N CYS A 62 -8.02 -3.13 -5.59
CA CYS A 62 -8.86 -2.34 -4.69
C CYS A 62 -8.16 -1.06 -4.20
N LEU A 63 -6.89 -1.15 -3.81
CA LEU A 63 -6.10 0.01 -3.37
C LEU A 63 -5.90 1.02 -4.50
N VAL A 64 -5.47 0.55 -5.66
CA VAL A 64 -5.28 1.41 -6.83
C VAL A 64 -6.58 2.13 -7.17
N ARG A 65 -7.72 1.42 -7.17
CA ARG A 65 -9.02 2.06 -7.41
C ARG A 65 -9.34 3.14 -6.38
N LEU A 66 -9.21 2.80 -5.10
CA LEU A 66 -9.54 3.70 -3.99
C LEU A 66 -8.69 4.97 -4.01
N LEU A 67 -7.40 4.85 -4.30
CA LEU A 67 -6.49 5.99 -4.41
C LEU A 67 -6.74 6.78 -5.71
N ALA A 68 -6.77 6.11 -6.86
CA ALA A 68 -6.87 6.78 -8.16
C ALA A 68 -8.12 7.67 -8.29
N ILE A 69 -9.27 7.24 -7.75
CA ILE A 69 -10.49 8.06 -7.77
C ILE A 69 -10.30 9.35 -6.96
N ARG A 70 -9.52 9.33 -5.87
CA ARG A 70 -9.25 10.51 -5.03
C ARG A 70 -8.25 11.49 -5.64
N CYS A 71 -7.58 11.14 -6.75
CA CYS A 71 -6.75 12.10 -7.49
C CYS A 71 -7.58 13.18 -8.21
N GLN A 72 -8.91 13.05 -8.24
CA GLN A 72 -9.85 14.02 -8.81
C GLN A 72 -10.79 14.61 -7.74
N ASP A 73 -10.40 14.54 -6.46
CA ASP A 73 -11.18 15.14 -5.38
C ASP A 73 -11.23 16.68 -5.54
N PRO A 74 -12.35 17.35 -5.19
CA PRO A 74 -12.40 18.81 -5.22
C PRO A 74 -11.41 19.50 -4.26
N VAL A 75 -10.86 18.78 -3.29
CA VAL A 75 -9.88 19.32 -2.33
C VAL A 75 -8.46 19.00 -2.82
N ASP A 76 -7.69 20.04 -3.14
CA ASP A 76 -6.32 19.92 -3.69
C ASP A 76 -5.39 19.06 -2.83
N ASN A 77 -5.46 19.20 -1.50
CA ASN A 77 -4.61 18.41 -0.61
C ASN A 77 -4.94 16.91 -0.67
N ILE A 78 -6.21 16.55 -0.90
CA ILE A 78 -6.61 15.15 -1.08
C ILE A 78 -6.03 14.59 -2.37
N CYS A 79 -6.07 15.36 -3.46
CA CYS A 79 -5.45 14.99 -4.73
C CYS A 79 -3.94 14.75 -4.57
N PHE A 80 -3.25 15.68 -3.89
CA PHE A 80 -1.82 15.56 -3.61
C PHE A 80 -1.50 14.31 -2.77
N LEU A 81 -2.20 14.12 -1.65
CA LEU A 81 -2.00 12.96 -0.77
C LEU A 81 -2.32 11.65 -1.49
N SER A 82 -3.31 11.66 -2.39
CA SER A 82 -3.64 10.49 -3.19
C SER A 82 -2.55 10.15 -4.19
N ALA A 83 -2.05 11.13 -4.96
CA ALA A 83 -0.93 10.92 -5.86
C ALA A 83 0.32 10.41 -5.11
N GLN A 84 0.60 10.96 -3.93
CA GLN A 84 1.68 10.50 -3.05
C GLN A 84 1.46 9.05 -2.59
N ALA A 85 0.24 8.68 -2.21
CA ALA A 85 -0.11 7.32 -1.81
C ALA A 85 0.05 6.32 -2.96
N VAL A 86 -0.37 6.67 -4.18
CA VAL A 86 -0.16 5.86 -5.39
C VAL A 86 1.33 5.65 -5.65
N TYR A 87 2.14 6.71 -5.52
CA TYR A 87 3.59 6.60 -5.66
C TYR A 87 4.21 5.67 -4.61
N ASN A 88 3.81 5.81 -3.34
CA ASN A 88 4.28 4.91 -2.27
C ASN A 88 3.89 3.45 -2.56
N LEU A 89 2.69 3.21 -3.06
CA LEU A 89 2.23 1.88 -3.45
C LEU A 89 3.10 1.30 -4.58
N TYR A 90 3.45 2.10 -5.58
CA TYR A 90 4.39 1.72 -6.62
C TYR A 90 5.77 1.36 -6.07
N CYS A 91 6.31 2.13 -5.12
CA CYS A 91 7.58 1.82 -4.46
C CYS A 91 7.54 0.46 -3.73
N ILE A 92 6.44 0.14 -3.04
CA ILE A 92 6.26 -1.16 -2.38
C ILE A 92 6.28 -2.31 -3.41
N LEU A 93 5.56 -2.16 -4.52
CA LEU A 93 5.53 -3.17 -5.59
C LEU A 93 6.91 -3.38 -6.23
N GLN A 94 7.67 -2.31 -6.44
CA GLN A 94 9.04 -2.39 -6.96
C GLN A 94 9.94 -3.19 -6.00
N GLN A 95 9.83 -2.95 -4.69
CA GLN A 95 10.59 -3.70 -3.68
C GLN A 95 10.23 -5.19 -3.66
N GLN A 96 8.94 -5.51 -3.75
CA GLN A 96 8.47 -6.90 -3.84
C GLN A 96 9.01 -7.61 -5.08
N LYS A 97 9.00 -6.93 -6.24
CA LYS A 97 9.57 -7.48 -7.49
C LYS A 97 11.07 -7.74 -7.35
N HIS A 98 11.82 -6.81 -6.75
CA HIS A 98 13.26 -6.99 -6.55
C HIS A 98 13.56 -8.16 -5.61
N MET A 99 12.82 -8.33 -4.50
CA MET A 99 12.98 -9.48 -3.61
C MET A 99 12.62 -10.81 -4.28
N GLY A 100 11.54 -10.87 -5.06
CA GLY A 100 11.21 -12.06 -5.86
C GLY A 100 12.29 -12.43 -6.88
N SER A 101 12.99 -11.44 -7.44
CA SER A 101 14.12 -11.66 -8.35
C SER A 101 15.42 -12.10 -7.66
N LEU A 102 15.59 -11.78 -6.37
CA LEU A 102 16.75 -12.16 -5.56
C LEU A 102 16.62 -13.59 -5.00
N LEU A 103 15.40 -14.04 -4.70
CA LEU A 103 15.13 -15.39 -4.21
C LEU A 103 15.15 -16.46 -5.32
N SER A 104 14.85 -16.10 -6.57
CA SER A 104 14.85 -17.04 -7.70
C SER A 104 16.23 -17.63 -8.07
N PRO A 105 17.36 -16.89 -8.07
CA PRO A 105 18.68 -17.50 -8.33
C PRO A 105 19.26 -18.28 -7.13
N LEU A 106 18.78 -18.04 -5.90
CA LEU A 106 19.27 -18.73 -4.70
C LEU A 106 18.69 -20.16 -4.53
N LEU A 107 17.52 -20.43 -5.11
CA LEU A 107 16.89 -21.76 -5.10
C LEU A 107 17.36 -22.70 -6.22
N LEU A 108 18.17 -22.20 -7.17
CA LEU A 108 18.62 -22.94 -8.36
C LEU A 108 20.09 -23.36 -8.34
N ARG A 109 20.82 -23.18 -7.22
CA ARG A 109 22.17 -23.75 -7.10
C ARG A 109 22.07 -25.24 -6.73
N PRO A 110 22.44 -26.18 -7.62
CA PRO A 110 22.54 -27.57 -7.22
C PRO A 110 23.64 -27.72 -6.15
N PRO A 111 23.48 -28.64 -5.18
CA PRO A 111 24.55 -28.94 -4.23
C PRO A 111 25.76 -29.50 -4.99
N THR A 112 26.93 -28.93 -4.70
CA THR A 112 28.24 -29.39 -5.19
C THR A 112 28.61 -30.75 -4.63
#